data_AF-A0A936JRK8-F1
#
_entry.id   AF-A0A936JRK8-F1
#
_cell.length_a   1.000
_cell.length_b   1.000
_cell.length_c   1.000
_cell.angle_alpha   90.00
_cell.angle_beta   90.00
_cell.angle_gamma   90.00
#
_symmetry.space_group_name_H-M   'P 1'
#
loop_
_entity.id
_entity.type
_entity.pdbx_description
1 polymer ?
#
loop_
_entity_poly.entity_id
_entity_poly.type
_entity_poly.pdbx_seq_one_letter_code
_entity_poly.pdbx_strand_id
1 'polypeptide(L)'
;MHIRKSLVAALLFVAASGCTGSTPPAKSTDGGATASGTADGKQAECDAIAVKFKEIDDAVKGSKGVAGGRLLVPALEKLSRDFQAAPMKTPGLDKATVELVAQADIFTSRMKQLTPIFDEIEKINDGLMKWQEKLGKAADDFDAACSKAPPGECDKLGPHLTKMPHLEGDQYAEFAKDIETYQASTANVTVKDAPLDASFKSLVSVLAEAILPMRRLAELRKEPKKLDLEADTLKAKFNAVREMCGMPVR
;
A
#
# COMPACT_ATOMS: atom_id res chain seq x y z
N MET A 1 -3.03 38.75 -4.65
CA MET A 1 -2.53 37.36 -4.79
C MET A 1 -3.73 36.43 -4.76
N HIS A 2 -4.03 35.72 -5.85
CA HIS A 2 -4.89 34.54 -5.73
C HIS A 2 -3.96 33.42 -5.31
N ILE A 3 -4.15 32.85 -4.11
CA ILE A 3 -3.56 31.56 -3.74
C ILE A 3 -4.32 30.52 -4.55
N ARG A 4 -4.15 30.60 -5.88
CA ARG A 4 -4.87 29.78 -6.84
C ARG A 4 -4.61 28.36 -6.41
N LYS A 5 -5.68 27.65 -6.03
CA LYS A 5 -6.03 26.21 -6.18
C LYS A 5 -4.91 25.18 -6.42
N SER A 6 -3.81 25.54 -7.08
CA SER A 6 -2.56 24.80 -7.24
C SER A 6 -1.86 24.37 -5.95
N LEU A 7 -1.95 25.12 -4.84
CA LEU A 7 -1.29 24.71 -3.58
C LEU A 7 -2.04 23.57 -2.87
N VAL A 8 -3.36 23.49 -3.05
CA VAL A 8 -4.22 22.43 -2.50
C VAL A 8 -4.37 21.26 -3.49
N ALA A 9 -4.32 21.52 -4.80
CA ALA A 9 -4.39 20.50 -5.85
C ALA A 9 -3.17 19.56 -5.89
N ALA A 10 -2.09 19.90 -5.19
CA ALA A 10 -0.90 19.07 -5.04
C ALA A 10 -1.05 17.90 -4.04
N LEU A 11 -2.13 17.86 -3.26
CA LEU A 11 -2.32 16.89 -2.17
C LEU A 11 -2.88 15.52 -2.64
N LEU A 12 -2.64 15.13 -3.88
CA LEU A 12 -3.08 13.83 -4.39
C LEU A 12 -2.21 12.72 -3.77
N PHE A 13 -2.71 12.12 -2.69
CA PHE A 13 -2.26 10.79 -2.24
C PHE A 13 -2.66 9.77 -3.30
N VAL A 14 -1.79 9.59 -4.30
CA VAL A 14 -1.87 8.45 -5.20
C VAL A 14 -1.40 7.23 -4.42
N ALA A 15 -2.33 6.56 -3.76
CA ALA A 15 -2.15 5.21 -3.24
C ALA A 15 -2.04 4.24 -4.44
N ALA A 16 -0.91 4.24 -5.15
CA ALA A 16 -0.65 3.28 -6.21
C ALA A 16 0.85 3.10 -6.49
N SER A 17 1.46 2.15 -5.80
CA SER A 17 2.57 1.35 -6.32
C SER A 17 2.70 0.13 -5.40
N GLY A 18 2.31 -1.09 -5.78
CA GLY A 18 2.51 -1.71 -7.08
C GLY A 18 3.91 -2.30 -7.11
N CYS A 19 4.10 -3.46 -6.47
CA CYS A 19 5.28 -4.29 -6.69
C CYS A 19 5.19 -4.87 -8.11
N THR A 20 5.70 -4.11 -9.08
CA THR A 20 6.12 -4.59 -10.40
C THR A 20 7.60 -4.98 -10.23
N GLY A 21 8.02 -6.21 -10.52
CA GLY A 21 8.06 -6.81 -11.85
C GLY A 21 9.45 -6.56 -12.44
N SER A 22 10.36 -7.52 -12.34
CA SER A 22 11.65 -7.49 -13.03
C SER A 22 11.97 -8.88 -13.59
N THR A 23 12.21 -8.92 -14.90
CA THR A 23 12.74 -10.04 -15.71
C THR A 23 13.87 -9.46 -16.60
N PRO A 24 14.73 -10.23 -17.29
CA PRO A 24 15.28 -11.60 -17.11
C PRO A 24 16.85 -11.60 -17.27
N PRO A 25 17.60 -12.73 -17.49
CA PRO A 25 17.67 -13.40 -18.80
C PRO A 25 17.77 -14.96 -18.76
N ALA A 26 17.78 -15.54 -19.97
CA ALA A 26 17.51 -16.94 -20.32
C ALA A 26 18.74 -17.90 -20.42
N LYS A 27 18.41 -19.17 -20.77
CA LYS A 27 19.20 -20.39 -21.14
C LYS A 27 19.60 -21.29 -19.96
N SER A 28 19.51 -22.63 -20.03
CA SER A 28 19.76 -23.55 -21.17
C SER A 28 19.08 -24.93 -21.04
N THR A 29 19.13 -25.63 -22.17
CA THR A 29 18.62 -26.93 -22.67
C THR A 29 19.05 -28.25 -21.98
N ASP A 30 18.22 -29.26 -22.28
CA ASP A 30 18.47 -30.70 -22.51
C ASP A 30 18.42 -31.73 -21.36
N GLY A 31 17.75 -32.86 -21.68
CA GLY A 31 18.01 -34.18 -21.08
C GLY A 31 16.75 -34.98 -20.76
N GLY A 32 16.28 -35.79 -21.70
CA GLY A 32 15.11 -36.65 -21.53
C GLY A 32 15.34 -37.91 -20.70
N ALA A 33 14.24 -38.49 -20.20
CA ALA A 33 14.09 -39.93 -19.97
C ALA A 33 12.58 -40.26 -19.86
N THR A 34 12.09 -41.04 -20.81
CA THR A 34 10.76 -41.65 -20.81
C THR A 34 10.70 -42.77 -19.77
N ALA A 35 9.85 -42.60 -18.75
CA ALA A 35 9.34 -43.67 -17.91
C ALA A 35 7.84 -43.81 -18.17
N SER A 36 7.47 -44.71 -19.07
CA SER A 36 6.10 -45.08 -19.39
C SER A 36 5.54 -45.96 -18.26
N GLY A 37 4.64 -45.39 -17.47
CA GLY A 37 3.96 -46.05 -16.34
C GLY A 37 3.51 -45.09 -15.23
N THR A 38 4.12 -43.90 -15.16
CA THR A 38 3.86 -42.84 -14.16
C THR A 38 3.44 -41.50 -14.77
N ALA A 39 3.49 -41.38 -16.11
CA ALA A 39 3.23 -40.13 -16.81
C ALA A 39 1.76 -39.68 -16.73
N ASP A 40 0.80 -40.59 -16.90
CA ASP A 40 -0.63 -40.25 -16.90
C ASP A 40 -1.13 -39.83 -15.51
N GLY A 41 -0.63 -40.48 -14.46
CA GLY A 41 -0.94 -40.14 -13.07
C GLY A 41 -0.36 -38.79 -12.64
N LYS A 42 0.91 -38.52 -13.00
CA LYS A 42 1.54 -37.22 -12.76
C LYS A 42 0.85 -36.09 -13.54
N GLN A 43 0.46 -36.36 -14.80
CA GLN A 43 -0.24 -35.37 -15.62
C GLN A 43 -1.58 -34.99 -15.01
N ALA A 44 -2.38 -35.98 -14.57
CA ALA A 44 -3.65 -35.71 -13.91
C ALA A 44 -3.50 -34.90 -12.60
N GLU A 45 -2.46 -35.19 -11.81
CA GLU A 45 -2.12 -34.40 -10.62
C GLU A 45 -1.74 -32.96 -10.97
N CYS A 46 -0.93 -32.77 -12.02
CA CYS A 46 -0.53 -31.44 -12.49
C CYS A 46 -1.69 -30.64 -13.09
N ASP A 47 -2.63 -31.28 -13.79
CA ASP A 47 -3.85 -30.63 -14.28
C ASP A 47 -4.72 -30.15 -13.11
N ALA A 48 -4.84 -30.96 -12.05
CA ALA A 48 -5.55 -30.57 -10.84
C ALA A 48 -4.87 -29.39 -10.11
N ILE A 49 -3.53 -29.37 -10.05
CA ILE A 49 -2.76 -28.25 -9.49
C ILE A 49 -2.99 -26.97 -10.32
N ALA A 50 -2.99 -27.08 -11.64
CA ALA A 50 -3.18 -25.93 -12.53
C ALA A 50 -4.53 -25.21 -12.26
N VAL A 51 -5.59 -25.97 -12.02
CA VAL A 51 -6.90 -25.41 -11.64
C VAL A 51 -6.80 -24.62 -10.32
N LYS A 52 -6.15 -25.18 -9.31
CA LYS A 52 -5.99 -24.53 -8.00
C LYS A 52 -5.14 -23.26 -8.10
N PHE A 53 -4.06 -23.30 -8.88
CA PHE A 53 -3.17 -22.14 -9.05
C PHE A 53 -3.81 -21.02 -9.86
N LYS A 54 -4.74 -21.34 -10.76
CA LYS A 54 -5.53 -20.33 -11.46
C LYS A 54 -6.39 -19.50 -10.51
N GLU A 55 -6.99 -20.12 -9.50
CA GLU A 55 -7.78 -19.39 -8.48
C GLU A 55 -6.91 -18.41 -7.68
N ILE A 56 -5.67 -18.81 -7.36
CA ILE A 56 -4.69 -17.92 -6.72
C ILE A 56 -4.33 -16.76 -7.66
N ASP A 57 -4.02 -17.06 -8.93
CA ASP A 57 -3.67 -16.04 -9.92
C ASP A 57 -4.80 -15.01 -10.12
N ASP A 58 -6.05 -15.47 -10.14
CA ASP A 58 -7.20 -14.59 -10.31
C ASP A 58 -7.43 -13.74 -9.05
N ALA A 59 -7.19 -14.28 -7.85
CA ALA A 59 -7.17 -13.51 -6.61
C ALA A 59 -6.06 -12.45 -6.58
N VAL A 60 -4.86 -12.76 -7.11
CA VAL A 60 -3.75 -11.79 -7.25
C VAL A 60 -4.08 -10.69 -8.26
N LYS A 61 -4.77 -10.99 -9.36
CA LYS A 61 -5.15 -9.96 -10.34
C LYS A 61 -6.21 -9.00 -9.80
N GLY A 62 -7.11 -9.51 -8.95
CA GLY A 62 -8.14 -8.71 -8.29
C GLY A 62 -7.64 -7.87 -7.12
N SER A 63 -6.42 -8.11 -6.64
CA SER A 63 -5.89 -7.47 -5.44
C SER A 63 -5.19 -6.15 -5.75
N LYS A 64 -5.80 -5.03 -5.32
CA LYS A 64 -5.16 -3.70 -5.27
C LYS A 64 -5.09 -3.19 -3.84
N GLY A 65 -3.93 -2.68 -3.44
CA GLY A 65 -3.71 -2.10 -2.12
C GLY A 65 -3.89 -3.10 -0.96
N VAL A 66 -4.15 -2.55 0.22
CA VAL A 66 -4.33 -3.31 1.48
C VAL A 66 -5.50 -4.30 1.41
N ALA A 67 -6.61 -3.91 0.79
CA ALA A 67 -7.76 -4.77 0.53
C ALA A 67 -7.40 -5.99 -0.34
N GLY A 68 -6.39 -5.86 -1.19
CA GLY A 68 -5.91 -6.92 -2.06
C GLY A 68 -5.25 -8.10 -1.33
N GLY A 69 -4.49 -7.85 -0.27
CA GLY A 69 -3.91 -8.90 0.57
C GLY A 69 -4.97 -9.74 1.28
N ARG A 70 -6.11 -9.13 1.64
CA ARG A 70 -7.24 -9.83 2.28
C ARG A 70 -7.92 -10.83 1.36
N LEU A 71 -7.93 -10.56 0.05
CA LEU A 71 -8.51 -11.46 -0.95
C LEU A 71 -7.64 -12.72 -1.18
N LEU A 72 -6.35 -12.66 -0.86
CA LEU A 72 -5.43 -13.79 -1.00
C LEU A 72 -5.58 -14.82 0.13
N VAL A 73 -5.92 -14.39 1.34
CA VAL A 73 -6.03 -15.27 2.51
C VAL A 73 -7.03 -16.42 2.27
N PRO A 74 -8.30 -16.18 1.89
CA PRO A 74 -9.25 -17.26 1.63
C PRO A 74 -8.81 -18.23 0.53
N ALA A 75 -8.14 -17.71 -0.50
CA ALA A 75 -7.65 -18.49 -1.63
C ALA A 75 -6.50 -19.43 -1.21
N LEU A 76 -5.56 -18.94 -0.40
CA LEU A 76 -4.47 -19.74 0.16
C LEU A 76 -4.97 -20.78 1.17
N GLU A 77 -5.95 -20.44 2.00
CA GLU A 77 -6.58 -21.42 2.90
C GLU A 77 -7.31 -22.52 2.14
N LYS A 78 -7.99 -22.17 1.04
CA LYS A 78 -8.62 -23.16 0.16
C LYS A 78 -7.57 -24.07 -0.46
N LEU A 79 -6.48 -23.50 -0.97
CA LEU A 79 -5.35 -24.27 -1.51
C LEU A 79 -4.79 -25.26 -0.47
N SER A 80 -4.56 -24.79 0.76
CA SER A 80 -4.06 -25.60 1.88
C SER A 80 -4.99 -26.79 2.17
N ARG A 81 -6.29 -26.53 2.34
CA ARG A 81 -7.31 -27.57 2.56
C ARG A 81 -7.39 -28.56 1.40
N ASP A 82 -7.34 -28.06 0.17
CA ASP A 82 -7.45 -28.87 -1.03
C ASP A 82 -6.29 -29.87 -1.17
N PHE A 83 -5.06 -29.45 -0.87
CA PHE A 83 -3.89 -30.33 -0.88
C PHE A 83 -3.86 -31.31 0.29
N GLN A 84 -4.38 -30.91 1.46
CA GLN A 84 -4.52 -31.82 2.60
C GLN A 84 -5.58 -32.90 2.35
N ALA A 85 -6.70 -32.54 1.70
CA ALA A 85 -7.79 -33.47 1.39
C ALA A 85 -7.44 -34.46 0.28
N ALA A 86 -6.61 -34.03 -0.68
CA ALA A 86 -6.14 -34.87 -1.78
C ALA A 86 -4.62 -34.77 -1.93
N PRO A 87 -3.84 -35.48 -1.08
CA PRO A 87 -2.39 -35.49 -1.16
C PRO A 87 -1.92 -36.07 -2.49
N MET A 88 -0.84 -35.49 -3.03
CA MET A 88 -0.20 -35.99 -4.24
C MET A 88 0.48 -37.33 -3.97
N LYS A 89 0.45 -38.23 -4.95
CA LYS A 89 1.07 -39.54 -4.92
C LYS A 89 2.41 -39.57 -5.66
N THR A 90 2.63 -38.63 -6.59
CA THR A 90 3.90 -38.53 -7.32
C THR A 90 5.02 -38.10 -6.37
N PRO A 91 6.09 -38.92 -6.20
CA PRO A 91 7.23 -38.56 -5.36
C PRO A 91 7.90 -37.27 -5.83
N GLY A 92 8.23 -36.38 -4.90
CA GLY A 92 8.78 -35.06 -5.16
C GLY A 92 7.71 -33.98 -5.32
N LEU A 93 6.61 -34.29 -6.02
CA LEU A 93 5.44 -33.39 -6.09
C LEU A 93 4.68 -33.36 -4.76
N ASP A 94 4.59 -34.49 -4.08
CA ASP A 94 4.09 -34.62 -2.70
C ASP A 94 4.83 -33.71 -1.72
N LYS A 95 6.16 -33.79 -1.70
CA LYS A 95 7.02 -32.99 -0.83
C LYS A 95 6.89 -31.50 -1.16
N ALA A 96 6.92 -31.16 -2.44
CA ALA A 96 6.83 -29.77 -2.87
C ALA A 96 5.47 -29.14 -2.52
N THR A 97 4.38 -29.89 -2.67
CA THR A 97 3.04 -29.42 -2.29
C THR A 97 2.88 -29.32 -0.78
N VAL A 98 3.46 -30.24 0.01
CA VAL A 98 3.51 -30.10 1.49
C VAL A 98 4.28 -28.86 1.92
N GLU A 99 5.45 -28.60 1.32
CA GLU A 99 6.24 -27.39 1.63
C GLU A 99 5.51 -26.10 1.21
N LEU A 100 4.81 -26.13 0.06
CA LEU A 100 3.95 -25.02 -0.38
C LEU A 100 2.81 -24.77 0.61
N VAL A 101 2.10 -25.82 1.05
CA VAL A 101 1.01 -25.72 2.03
C VAL A 101 1.52 -25.14 3.34
N ALA A 102 2.64 -25.64 3.86
CA ALA A 102 3.23 -25.12 5.10
C ALA A 102 3.57 -23.62 4.98
N GLN A 103 4.16 -23.20 3.85
CA GLN A 103 4.48 -21.79 3.64
C GLN A 103 3.22 -20.93 3.44
N ALA A 104 2.19 -21.45 2.77
CA ALA A 104 0.91 -20.77 2.59
C ALA A 104 0.20 -20.56 3.95
N ASP A 105 0.27 -21.53 4.86
CA ASP A 105 -0.29 -21.42 6.21
C ASP A 105 0.47 -20.39 7.06
N ILE A 106 1.81 -20.36 6.97
CA ILE A 106 2.65 -19.34 7.63
C ILE A 106 2.28 -17.95 7.13
N PHE A 107 2.25 -17.75 5.82
CA PHE A 107 1.91 -16.46 5.21
C PHE A 107 0.48 -16.03 5.59
N THR A 108 -0.48 -16.95 5.54
CA THR A 108 -1.87 -16.69 5.94
C THR A 108 -1.98 -16.27 7.40
N SER A 109 -1.28 -16.96 8.31
CA SER A 109 -1.26 -16.61 9.73
C SER A 109 -0.70 -15.21 9.97
N ARG A 110 0.40 -14.86 9.30
CA ARG A 110 1.00 -13.52 9.37
C ARG A 110 0.08 -12.45 8.79
N MET A 111 -0.56 -12.71 7.66
CA MET A 111 -1.54 -11.80 7.06
C MET A 111 -2.71 -11.53 8.01
N LYS A 112 -3.22 -12.54 8.70
CA LYS A 112 -4.29 -12.38 9.71
C LYS A 112 -3.84 -11.54 10.91
N GLN A 113 -2.59 -11.71 11.36
CA GLN A 113 -2.00 -10.89 12.42
C GLN A 113 -1.90 -9.42 12.02
N LEU A 114 -1.73 -9.14 10.73
CA LEU A 114 -1.65 -7.79 10.18
C LEU A 114 -3.02 -7.19 9.83
N THR A 115 -4.12 -7.96 9.85
CA THR A 115 -5.47 -7.45 9.59
C THR A 115 -5.82 -6.18 10.39
N PRO A 116 -5.57 -6.11 11.71
CA PRO A 116 -5.87 -4.91 12.49
C PRO A 116 -5.03 -3.69 12.07
N ILE A 117 -3.77 -3.91 11.66
CA ILE A 117 -2.90 -2.86 11.15
C ILE A 117 -3.43 -2.32 9.82
N PHE A 118 -3.90 -3.20 8.95
CA PHE A 118 -4.54 -2.84 7.70
C PHE A 118 -5.83 -2.02 7.91
N ASP A 119 -6.68 -2.41 8.87
CA ASP A 119 -7.88 -1.63 9.24
C ASP A 119 -7.50 -0.24 9.77
N GLU A 120 -6.44 -0.16 10.58
CA GLU A 120 -5.95 1.11 11.11
C GLU A 120 -5.42 2.03 10.01
N ILE A 121 -4.66 1.48 9.05
CA ILE A 121 -4.18 2.21 7.86
C ILE A 121 -5.37 2.77 7.07
N GLU A 122 -6.39 1.95 6.79
CA GLU A 122 -7.59 2.37 6.06
C GLU A 122 -8.32 3.51 6.81
N LYS A 123 -8.53 3.35 8.12
CA LYS A 123 -9.16 4.37 8.96
C LYS A 123 -8.37 5.69 8.99
N ILE A 124 -7.04 5.63 9.05
CA ILE A 124 -6.20 6.83 9.02
C ILE A 124 -6.29 7.50 7.65
N ASN A 125 -6.26 6.72 6.56
CA ASN A 125 -6.42 7.27 5.21
C ASN A 125 -7.77 7.97 5.04
N ASP A 126 -8.87 7.37 5.50
CA ASP A 126 -10.19 8.00 5.49
C ASP A 126 -10.21 9.30 6.30
N GLY A 127 -9.52 9.31 7.45
CA GLY A 127 -9.33 10.50 8.27
C GLY A 127 -8.55 11.60 7.55
N LEU A 128 -7.47 11.23 6.85
CA LEU A 128 -6.67 12.16 6.06
C LEU A 128 -7.44 12.70 4.85
N MET A 129 -8.28 11.91 4.18
CA MET A 129 -9.15 12.39 3.11
C MET A 129 -10.14 13.47 3.61
N LYS A 130 -10.79 13.24 4.75
CA LYS A 130 -11.67 14.24 5.38
C LYS A 130 -10.90 15.48 5.84
N TRP A 131 -9.68 15.28 6.32
CA TRP A 131 -8.78 16.38 6.68
C TRP A 131 -8.42 17.25 5.46
N GLN A 132 -8.21 16.65 4.28
CA GLN A 132 -7.97 17.41 3.05
C GLN A 132 -9.14 18.33 2.68
N GLU A 133 -10.38 17.85 2.80
CA GLU A 133 -11.57 18.68 2.60
C GLU A 133 -11.62 19.84 3.60
N LYS A 134 -11.30 19.57 4.87
CA LYS A 134 -11.24 20.59 5.92
C LYS A 134 -10.14 21.62 5.67
N LEU A 135 -8.97 21.19 5.21
CA LEU A 135 -7.85 22.06 4.84
C LEU A 135 -8.22 22.95 3.65
N GLY A 136 -8.87 22.38 2.63
CA GLY A 136 -9.37 23.14 1.48
C GLY A 136 -10.33 24.25 1.90
N LYS A 137 -11.28 23.94 2.79
CA LYS A 137 -12.18 24.96 3.34
C LYS A 137 -11.44 26.04 4.14
N ALA A 138 -10.47 25.67 4.98
CA ALA A 138 -9.69 26.63 5.74
C ALA A 138 -8.86 27.55 4.82
N ALA A 139 -8.37 27.03 3.69
CA ALA A 139 -7.69 27.82 2.68
C ALA A 139 -8.65 28.79 1.96
N ASP A 140 -9.85 28.34 1.60
CA ASP A 140 -10.88 29.19 1.01
C ASP A 140 -11.31 30.32 1.97
N ASP A 141 -11.49 30.01 3.25
CA ASP A 141 -11.82 30.99 4.30
C ASP A 141 -10.68 32.02 4.48
N PHE A 142 -9.42 31.57 4.42
CA PHE A 142 -8.24 32.43 4.44
C PHE A 142 -8.17 33.35 3.22
N ASP A 143 -8.39 32.82 2.02
CA ASP A 143 -8.42 33.60 0.78
C ASP A 143 -9.54 34.66 0.80
N ALA A 144 -10.71 34.30 1.31
CA ALA A 144 -11.82 35.23 1.49
C ALA A 144 -11.48 36.35 2.48
N ALA A 145 -10.82 36.03 3.60
CA ALA A 145 -10.36 37.03 4.56
C ALA A 145 -9.29 37.95 3.96
N CYS A 146 -8.31 37.37 3.25
CA CYS A 146 -7.25 38.09 2.54
C CYS A 146 -7.83 39.09 1.51
N SER A 147 -8.90 38.72 0.80
CA SER A 147 -9.56 39.60 -0.18
C SER A 147 -10.31 40.80 0.43
N LYS A 148 -10.69 40.70 1.70
CA LYS A 148 -11.43 41.74 2.44
C LYS A 148 -10.53 42.59 3.34
N ALA A 149 -9.31 42.12 3.60
CA ALA A 149 -8.36 42.79 4.46
C ALA A 149 -7.90 44.13 3.85
N PRO A 150 -7.47 45.09 4.69
CA PRO A 150 -6.88 46.33 4.20
C PRO A 150 -5.69 46.10 3.25
N PRO A 151 -5.44 47.01 2.29
CA PRO A 151 -4.35 46.87 1.34
C PRO A 151 -3.00 46.60 2.03
N GLY A 152 -2.30 45.56 1.57
CA GLY A 152 -0.97 45.19 2.09
C GLY A 152 -0.96 44.39 3.39
N GLU A 153 -2.10 44.12 4.05
CA GLU A 153 -2.12 43.23 5.22
C GLU A 153 -1.84 41.77 4.82
N CYS A 154 -2.47 41.29 3.75
CA CYS A 154 -2.24 39.93 3.27
C CYS A 154 -0.83 39.72 2.68
N ASP A 155 -0.23 40.76 2.08
CA ASP A 155 1.12 40.67 1.50
C ASP A 155 2.18 40.38 2.58
N LYS A 156 1.94 40.78 3.84
CA LYS A 156 2.81 40.48 4.98
C LYS A 156 2.88 38.98 5.30
N LEU A 157 1.85 38.22 4.92
CA LEU A 157 1.82 36.77 5.09
C LEU A 157 2.52 36.03 3.93
N GLY A 158 2.76 36.69 2.80
CA GLY A 158 3.39 36.10 1.61
C GLY A 158 4.67 35.30 1.89
N PRO A 159 5.67 35.84 2.63
CA PRO A 159 6.90 35.12 2.97
C PRO A 159 6.71 33.86 3.84
N HIS A 160 5.57 33.77 4.55
CA HIS A 160 5.22 32.60 5.33
C HIS A 160 4.50 31.59 4.45
N LEU A 161 3.53 32.03 3.65
CA LEU A 161 2.77 31.17 2.73
C LEU A 161 3.66 30.44 1.71
N THR A 162 4.76 31.04 1.27
CA THR A 162 5.72 30.37 0.37
C THR A 162 6.50 29.21 1.01
N LYS A 163 6.49 29.13 2.34
CA LYS A 163 7.11 28.04 3.11
C LYS A 163 6.10 26.95 3.48
N MET A 164 4.85 27.09 3.06
CA MET A 164 3.85 26.05 3.28
C MET A 164 4.32 24.75 2.61
N PRO A 165 4.28 23.62 3.33
CA PRO A 165 4.85 22.38 2.81
C PRO A 165 4.00 21.82 1.67
N HIS A 166 4.69 21.30 0.65
CA HIS A 166 4.09 20.60 -0.47
C HIS A 166 4.04 19.11 -0.14
N LEU A 167 2.83 18.55 0.02
CA LEU A 167 2.67 17.17 0.47
C LEU A 167 2.12 16.34 -0.69
N GLU A 168 3.00 15.64 -1.41
CA GLU A 168 2.63 14.82 -2.57
C GLU A 168 3.36 13.48 -2.55
N GLY A 169 2.63 12.37 -2.69
CA GLY A 169 3.19 11.02 -2.63
C GLY A 169 3.15 10.43 -1.22
N ASP A 170 4.11 9.56 -0.90
CA ASP A 170 4.00 8.60 0.22
C ASP A 170 4.95 8.90 1.41
N GLN A 171 5.53 10.10 1.47
CA GLN A 171 6.55 10.52 2.46
C GLN A 171 5.91 11.08 3.75
N TYR A 172 4.98 10.31 4.34
CA TYR A 172 4.16 10.78 5.46
C TYR A 172 4.97 11.23 6.70
N ALA A 173 6.12 10.61 6.99
CA ALA A 173 6.95 11.00 8.12
C ALA A 173 7.61 12.37 7.89
N GLU A 174 8.11 12.59 6.67
CA GLU A 174 8.70 13.85 6.22
C GLU A 174 7.64 14.95 6.20
N PHE A 175 6.45 14.68 5.65
CA PHE A 175 5.32 15.62 5.65
C PHE A 175 4.92 16.08 7.04
N ALA A 176 4.83 15.15 8.01
CA ALA A 176 4.51 15.52 9.38
C ALA A 176 5.57 16.47 9.98
N LYS A 177 6.85 16.22 9.69
CA LYS A 177 7.96 17.07 10.14
C LYS A 177 7.96 18.44 9.47
N ASP A 178 7.64 18.50 8.19
CA ASP A 178 7.57 19.75 7.43
C ASP A 178 6.40 20.61 7.90
N ILE A 179 5.24 19.99 8.18
CA ILE A 179 4.09 20.68 8.80
C ILE A 179 4.45 21.23 10.18
N GLU A 180 5.11 20.46 11.04
CA GLU A 180 5.56 20.94 12.35
C GLU A 180 6.52 22.12 12.24
N THR A 181 7.49 22.02 11.33
CA THR A 181 8.47 23.08 11.07
C THR A 181 7.77 24.34 10.61
N TYR A 182 6.81 24.20 9.69
CA TYR A 182 5.97 25.31 9.22
C TYR A 182 5.16 25.91 10.37
N GLN A 183 4.44 25.10 11.14
CA GLN A 183 3.65 25.53 12.29
C GLN A 183 4.51 26.34 13.29
N ALA A 184 5.67 25.80 13.67
CA ALA A 184 6.61 26.49 14.57
C ALA A 184 7.10 27.82 13.99
N SER A 185 7.41 27.87 12.68
CA SER A 185 7.84 29.10 12.01
C SER A 185 6.77 30.19 11.94
N THR A 186 5.50 29.81 12.06
CA THR A 186 4.34 30.71 12.00
C THR A 186 3.76 31.08 13.37
N ALA A 187 4.22 30.46 14.46
CA ALA A 187 3.64 30.64 15.80
C ALA A 187 3.64 32.09 16.31
N ASN A 188 4.63 32.89 15.90
CA ASN A 188 4.78 34.28 16.30
C ASN A 188 4.28 35.28 15.24
N VAL A 189 3.71 34.79 14.14
CA VAL A 189 3.16 35.66 13.10
C VAL A 189 1.87 36.26 13.62
N THR A 190 1.79 37.59 13.54
CA THR A 190 0.61 38.35 13.93
C THR A 190 0.24 39.31 12.81
N VAL A 191 -1.04 39.33 12.48
CA VAL A 191 -1.61 40.26 11.50
C VAL A 191 -2.49 41.26 12.23
N LYS A 192 -2.47 42.53 11.80
CA LYS A 192 -3.23 43.58 12.48
C LYS A 192 -4.74 43.43 12.24
N ASP A 193 -5.10 42.97 11.04
CA ASP A 193 -6.48 42.63 10.71
C ASP A 193 -6.91 41.35 11.44
N ALA A 194 -7.80 41.48 12.41
CA ALA A 194 -8.21 40.36 13.26
C ALA A 194 -8.91 39.21 12.50
N PRO A 195 -9.81 39.47 11.52
CA PRO A 195 -10.36 38.41 10.68
C PRO A 195 -9.30 37.63 9.89
N LEU A 196 -8.34 38.33 9.28
CA LEU A 196 -7.23 37.70 8.56
C LEU A 196 -6.31 36.91 9.50
N ASP A 197 -5.94 37.47 10.65
CA ASP A 197 -5.14 36.78 11.67
C ASP A 197 -5.81 35.47 12.15
N ALA A 198 -7.12 35.54 12.43
CA ALA A 198 -7.90 34.38 12.86
C ALA A 198 -7.97 33.30 11.76
N SER A 199 -8.20 33.70 10.50
CA SER A 199 -8.24 32.76 9.37
C SER A 199 -6.88 32.11 9.10
N PHE A 200 -5.78 32.85 9.22
CA PHE A 200 -4.42 32.32 9.08
C PHE A 200 -4.09 31.30 10.18
N LYS A 201 -4.39 31.64 11.44
CA LYS A 201 -4.20 30.72 12.58
C LYS A 201 -5.07 29.48 12.45
N SER A 202 -6.30 29.62 11.95
CA SER A 202 -7.18 28.49 11.64
C SER A 202 -6.56 27.57 10.57
N LEU A 203 -6.07 28.13 9.46
CA LEU A 203 -5.41 27.38 8.39
C LEU A 203 -4.19 26.59 8.90
N VAL A 204 -3.31 27.24 9.67
CA VAL A 204 -2.15 26.59 10.30
C VAL A 204 -2.58 25.49 11.28
N SER A 205 -3.61 25.75 12.09
CA SER A 205 -4.13 24.76 13.04
C SER A 205 -4.71 23.54 12.33
N VAL A 206 -5.49 23.73 11.27
CA VAL A 206 -6.06 22.63 10.48
C VAL A 206 -4.94 21.83 9.82
N LEU A 207 -3.92 22.47 9.24
CA LEU A 207 -2.76 21.78 8.68
C LEU A 207 -2.07 20.88 9.73
N ALA A 208 -1.92 21.35 10.96
CA ALA A 208 -1.30 20.61 12.06
C ALA A 208 -2.10 19.37 12.51
N GLU A 209 -3.40 19.29 12.24
CA GLU A 209 -4.22 18.12 12.60
C GLU A 209 -3.76 16.83 11.91
N ALA A 210 -3.07 16.93 10.76
CA ALA A 210 -2.54 15.78 10.05
C ALA A 210 -1.23 15.20 10.63
N ILE A 211 -0.52 15.92 11.52
CA ILE A 211 0.79 15.49 12.02
C ILE A 211 0.74 14.09 12.66
N LEU A 212 -0.19 13.88 13.60
CA LEU A 212 -0.30 12.60 14.30
C LEU A 212 -0.77 11.46 13.37
N PRO A 213 -1.84 11.63 12.56
CA PRO A 213 -2.23 10.65 11.55
C PRO A 213 -1.10 10.28 10.59
N MET A 214 -0.37 11.25 10.04
CA MET A 214 0.72 11.01 9.08
C MET A 214 1.88 10.25 9.72
N ARG A 215 2.29 10.61 10.95
CA ARG A 215 3.29 9.84 11.70
C ARG A 215 2.87 8.40 11.91
N ARG A 216 1.64 8.21 12.38
CA ARG A 216 1.10 6.88 12.64
C ARG A 216 1.05 6.04 11.37
N LEU A 217 0.62 6.64 10.25
CA LEU A 217 0.61 5.98 8.95
C LEU A 217 2.01 5.58 8.49
N ALA A 218 3.02 6.45 8.70
CA ALA A 218 4.41 6.15 8.38
C ALA A 218 4.99 4.98 9.21
N GLU A 219 4.57 4.83 10.46
CA GLU A 219 4.93 3.69 11.31
C GLU A 219 4.26 2.42 10.81
N LEU A 220 2.93 2.44 10.65
CA LEU A 220 2.13 1.28 10.29
C LEU A 220 2.52 0.70 8.93
N ARG A 221 2.88 1.54 7.95
CA ARG A 221 3.29 1.10 6.61
C ARG A 221 4.60 0.29 6.60
N LYS A 222 5.36 0.26 7.70
CA LYS A 222 6.54 -0.61 7.84
C LYS A 222 6.16 -2.05 8.18
N GLU A 223 4.99 -2.27 8.78
CA GLU A 223 4.56 -3.59 9.24
C GLU A 223 4.25 -4.55 8.07
N PRO A 224 3.53 -4.15 7.01
CA PRO A 224 3.31 -5.04 5.86
C PRO A 224 4.60 -5.47 5.16
N LYS A 225 5.63 -4.62 5.13
CA LYS A 225 6.95 -4.96 4.55
C LYS A 225 7.64 -6.13 5.27
N LYS A 226 7.25 -6.42 6.51
CA LYS A 226 7.77 -7.59 7.23
C LYS A 226 7.30 -8.91 6.60
N LEU A 227 6.29 -8.89 5.73
CA LEU A 227 5.84 -10.05 4.97
C LEU A 227 6.64 -10.31 3.70
N ASP A 228 7.50 -9.39 3.26
CA ASP A 228 8.15 -9.49 1.95
C ASP A 228 8.93 -10.81 1.82
N LEU A 229 9.62 -11.22 2.89
CA LEU A 229 10.36 -12.48 2.92
C LEU A 229 9.42 -13.70 2.83
N GLU A 230 8.33 -13.73 3.59
CA GLU A 230 7.34 -14.81 3.55
C GLU A 230 6.61 -14.85 2.19
N ALA A 231 6.36 -13.70 1.58
CA ALA A 231 5.76 -13.57 0.25
C ALA A 231 6.69 -14.12 -0.83
N ASP A 232 7.97 -13.74 -0.81
CA ASP A 232 9.00 -14.22 -1.74
C ASP A 232 9.21 -15.72 -1.59
N THR A 233 9.25 -16.21 -0.35
CA THR A 233 9.37 -17.65 -0.06
C THR A 233 8.14 -18.40 -0.57
N LEU A 234 6.93 -17.90 -0.32
CA LEU A 234 5.69 -18.48 -0.82
C LEU A 234 5.69 -18.53 -2.35
N LYS A 235 6.07 -17.43 -3.00
CA LYS A 235 6.21 -17.32 -4.45
C LYS A 235 7.20 -18.37 -5.00
N ALA A 236 8.35 -18.53 -4.36
CA ALA A 236 9.34 -19.54 -4.74
C ALA A 236 8.76 -20.97 -4.65
N LYS A 237 7.98 -21.27 -3.61
CA LYS A 237 7.31 -22.58 -3.47
C LYS A 237 6.23 -22.80 -4.53
N PHE A 238 5.45 -21.79 -4.88
CA PHE A 238 4.52 -21.87 -6.01
C PHE A 238 5.26 -22.18 -7.32
N ASN A 239 6.36 -21.47 -7.58
CA ASN A 239 7.14 -21.66 -8.81
C ASN A 239 7.80 -23.04 -8.88
N ALA A 240 8.31 -23.58 -7.77
CA ALA A 240 8.83 -24.93 -7.74
C ALA A 240 7.78 -25.97 -8.17
N VAL A 241 6.55 -25.87 -7.66
CA VAL A 241 5.45 -26.75 -8.06
C VAL A 241 5.06 -26.53 -9.53
N ARG A 242 5.08 -25.28 -10.01
CA ARG A 242 4.84 -24.96 -11.43
C ARG A 242 5.85 -25.61 -12.36
N GLU A 243 7.13 -25.49 -12.06
CA GLU A 243 8.20 -26.10 -12.84
C GLU A 243 8.06 -27.62 -12.91
N MET A 244 7.77 -28.28 -11.79
CA MET A 244 7.56 -29.74 -11.74
C MET A 244 6.39 -30.22 -12.61
N CYS A 245 5.42 -29.34 -12.86
CA CYS A 245 4.23 -29.57 -13.67
C CYS A 245 4.31 -28.95 -15.07
N GLY A 246 5.46 -28.42 -15.50
CA GLY A 246 5.63 -27.79 -16.82
C GLY A 246 4.79 -26.52 -17.01
N MET A 247 4.36 -25.88 -15.92
CA MET A 247 3.60 -24.63 -15.95
C MET A 247 4.53 -23.40 -15.96
N PRO A 248 4.10 -22.26 -16.54
CA PRO A 248 4.89 -21.03 -16.53
C PRO A 248 5.07 -20.47 -15.11
N VAL A 249 6.33 -20.22 -14.71
CA VAL A 249 6.68 -19.50 -13.47
C VAL A 249 6.25 -18.04 -13.53
N ARG A 250 5.96 -17.45 -12.36
CA ARG A 250 5.50 -16.04 -12.22
C ARG A 250 6.14 -15.36 -11.02
#